data_AF-A0A7C5XQ28-F1
#
_entry.id   AF-A0A7C5XQ28-F1
#
_cell.length_a   1.000
_cell.length_b   1.000
_cell.length_c   1.000
_cell.angle_alpha   90.00
_cell.angle_beta   90.00
_cell.angle_gamma   90.00
#
_symmetry.space_group_name_H-M   'P 1'
#
loop_
_entity.id
_entity.type
_entity.pdbx_description
1 polymer ?
#
loop_
_entity_poly.entity_id
_entity_poly.type
_entity_poly.pdbx_seq_one_letter_code
_entity_poly.pdbx_strand_id
1 'polypeptide(L)'
;WPRGAVEPAPEGAWPECAWGRWEVLKPGREVYLLTFGKTLGYALEAAAADPRVGVVNARFLKPLDRETLAELADGHALVTVEDHQLAGGFGAAVLEALEELGLRPEVRRLGLPDRFTDQGKVESLHAKAGIDAAGIRRALAELGVNVNVSAPRAG
;
A
#
# COMPACT_ATOMS: atom_id res chain seq x y z
N TRP A 1 -10.10 -5.57 11.62
CA TRP A 1 -9.03 -6.43 11.07
C TRP A 1 -9.67 -7.50 10.18
N PRO A 2 -9.03 -7.93 9.08
CA PRO A 2 -9.59 -8.87 8.11
C PRO A 2 -9.72 -10.27 8.70
N ARG A 3 -10.61 -11.13 8.17
CA ARG A 3 -10.67 -12.54 8.59
C ARG A 3 -9.34 -13.25 8.27
N GLY A 4 -8.73 -13.87 9.28
CA GLY A 4 -7.47 -14.59 9.15
C GLY A 4 -6.78 -14.77 10.51
N ALA A 5 -5.76 -15.63 10.54
CA ALA A 5 -4.88 -15.75 11.70
C ALA A 5 -3.88 -14.58 11.71
N VAL A 6 -3.55 -14.11 12.91
CA VAL A 6 -2.42 -13.23 13.19
C VAL A 6 -1.54 -13.92 14.22
N GLU A 7 -0.23 -13.69 14.13
CA GLU A 7 0.69 -14.21 15.16
C GLU A 7 0.30 -13.63 16.53
N PRO A 8 0.23 -14.46 17.59
CA PRO A 8 -0.05 -13.98 18.93
C PRO A 8 1.02 -12.96 19.35
N ALA A 9 0.58 -11.83 19.90
CA ALA A 9 1.50 -10.90 20.55
C ALA A 9 2.11 -11.55 21.80
N PRO A 10 3.38 -11.26 22.14
CA PRO A 10 3.96 -11.68 23.41
C PRO A 10 3.11 -11.21 24.59
N GLU A 11 2.98 -12.07 25.61
CA GLU A 11 2.22 -11.72 26.81
C GLU A 11 2.84 -10.50 27.51
N GLY A 12 1.99 -9.52 27.88
CA GLY A 12 2.43 -8.28 28.51
C GLY A 12 3.00 -7.21 27.56
N ALA A 13 2.99 -7.43 26.25
CA ALA A 13 3.43 -6.43 25.27
C ALA A 13 2.35 -5.34 25.06
N TRP A 14 2.66 -4.13 25.51
CA TRP A 14 1.83 -2.94 25.32
C TRP A 14 2.66 -1.83 24.66
N PRO A 15 2.97 -1.96 23.36
CA PRO A 15 3.77 -0.95 22.67
C PRO A 15 3.03 0.38 22.63
N GLU A 16 3.76 1.48 22.81
CA GLU A 16 3.22 2.81 22.54
C GLU A 16 2.87 2.95 21.07
N CYS A 17 1.71 3.56 20.80
CA CYS A 17 1.23 3.80 19.46
C CYS A 17 0.76 5.25 19.36
N ALA A 18 1.57 6.07 18.70
CA ALA A 18 1.19 7.45 18.44
C ALA A 18 0.03 7.47 17.43
N TRP A 19 -1.17 7.76 17.93
CA TRP A 19 -2.39 7.83 17.13
C TRP A 19 -2.22 8.81 15.97
N GLY A 20 -2.51 8.36 14.75
CA GLY A 20 -2.32 9.16 13.54
C GLY A 20 -0.93 9.11 12.92
N ARG A 21 0.02 8.35 13.50
CA ARG A 21 1.37 8.18 12.94
C ARG A 21 1.55 6.88 12.18
N TRP A 22 2.09 7.00 10.97
CA TRP A 22 2.47 5.89 10.11
C TRP A 22 3.88 5.39 10.44
N GLU A 23 4.24 4.23 9.90
CA GLU A 23 5.56 3.63 10.07
C GLU A 23 6.17 3.29 8.72
N VAL A 24 7.37 3.80 8.46
CA VAL A 24 8.18 3.36 7.32
C VAL A 24 8.81 2.02 7.67
N LEU A 25 8.28 0.93 7.12
CA LEU A 25 8.79 -0.43 7.36
C LEU A 25 9.99 -0.75 6.46
N LYS A 26 10.03 -0.15 5.27
CA LYS A 26 11.12 -0.29 4.33
C LYS A 26 11.38 1.05 3.64
N PRO A 27 12.60 1.61 3.69
CA PRO A 27 12.92 2.81 2.93
C PRO A 27 12.97 2.51 1.43
N GLY A 28 12.61 3.52 0.64
CA GLY A 28 12.66 3.54 -0.83
C GLY A 28 13.40 4.77 -1.33
N ARG A 29 13.81 4.73 -2.60
CA ARG A 29 14.54 5.84 -3.26
C ARG A 29 13.71 6.57 -4.31
N GLU A 30 12.67 5.94 -4.85
CA GLU A 30 11.91 6.49 -6.00
C GLU A 30 10.40 6.47 -5.76
N VAL A 31 9.88 5.44 -5.08
CA VAL A 31 8.43 5.24 -4.91
C VAL A 31 8.12 4.66 -3.54
N TYR A 32 6.99 5.05 -2.94
CA TYR A 32 6.50 4.47 -1.70
C TYR A 32 5.13 3.83 -1.86
N LEU A 33 5.02 2.59 -1.41
CA LEU A 33 3.76 1.88 -1.22
C LEU A 33 3.16 2.31 0.12
N LEU A 34 1.99 2.96 0.09
CA LEU A 34 1.23 3.34 1.27
C LEU A 34 0.09 2.35 1.45
N THR A 35 0.05 1.62 2.56
CA THR A 35 -0.98 0.60 2.77
C THR A 35 -1.10 0.19 4.23
N PHE A 36 -2.13 -0.59 4.58
CA PHE A 36 -2.33 -1.11 5.93
C PHE A 36 -3.15 -2.40 5.89
N GLY A 37 -3.18 -3.13 7.00
CA GLY A 37 -3.99 -4.34 7.12
C GLY A 37 -3.55 -5.44 6.15
N LYS A 38 -4.51 -6.04 5.41
CA LYS A 38 -4.26 -7.24 4.59
C LYS A 38 -3.27 -7.01 3.45
N THR A 39 -3.30 -5.83 2.84
CA THR A 39 -2.47 -5.46 1.69
C THR A 39 -1.02 -5.12 2.07
N LEU A 40 -0.72 -4.93 3.36
CA LEU A 40 0.64 -4.69 3.84
C LEU A 40 1.59 -5.86 3.52
N GLY A 41 1.13 -7.09 3.69
CA GLY A 41 1.91 -8.29 3.34
C GLY A 41 2.24 -8.33 1.84
N TYR A 42 1.28 -8.00 0.98
CA TYR A 42 1.50 -7.95 -0.47
C TYR A 42 2.48 -6.84 -0.86
N ALA A 43 2.42 -5.67 -0.21
CA ALA A 43 3.35 -4.57 -0.47
C ALA A 43 4.78 -4.93 -0.06
N LEU A 44 4.96 -5.55 1.12
CA LEU A 44 6.27 -6.03 1.56
C LEU A 44 6.83 -7.09 0.60
N GLU A 45 6.00 -8.05 0.16
CA GLU A 45 6.40 -9.06 -0.82
C GLU A 45 6.79 -8.42 -2.17
N ALA A 46 5.99 -7.46 -2.67
CA ALA A 46 6.25 -6.78 -3.93
C ALA A 46 7.55 -5.96 -3.92
N ALA A 47 7.87 -5.35 -2.77
CA ALA A 47 9.04 -4.49 -2.60
C ALA A 47 10.31 -5.22 -2.13
N ALA A 48 10.21 -6.50 -1.72
CA ALA A 48 11.27 -7.20 -0.99
C ALA A 48 12.66 -7.13 -1.65
N ALA A 49 12.72 -7.29 -2.98
CA ALA A 49 13.97 -7.32 -3.74
C ALA A 49 14.36 -5.98 -4.39
N ASP A 50 13.52 -4.93 -4.28
CA ASP A 50 13.76 -3.67 -4.98
C ASP A 50 14.08 -2.52 -4.00
N PRO A 51 15.32 -2.03 -3.95
CA PRO A 51 15.70 -0.94 -3.04
C PRO A 51 15.07 0.41 -3.39
N ARG A 52 14.48 0.56 -4.59
CA ARG A 52 13.80 1.81 -5.00
C ARG A 52 12.41 1.95 -4.39
N VAL A 53 11.79 0.82 -4.04
CA VAL A 53 10.41 0.76 -3.56
C VAL A 53 10.36 0.74 -2.04
N GLY A 54 9.89 1.81 -1.43
CA GLY A 54 9.63 1.90 0.00
C GLY A 54 8.25 1.35 0.36
N VAL A 55 8.06 0.97 1.63
CA VAL A 55 6.79 0.48 2.16
C VAL A 55 6.48 1.17 3.46
N VAL A 56 5.29 1.78 3.52
CA VAL A 56 4.75 2.46 4.69
C VAL A 56 3.54 1.69 5.18
N ASN A 57 3.56 1.32 6.46
CA ASN A 57 2.37 0.92 7.19
C ASN A 57 1.57 2.18 7.55
N ALA A 58 0.67 2.55 6.65
CA ALA A 58 -0.28 3.65 6.78
C ALA A 58 -1.44 3.30 7.74
N ARG A 59 -1.11 2.75 8.91
CA ARG A 59 -2.02 2.10 9.88
C ARG A 59 -3.17 2.96 10.40
N PHE A 60 -3.18 4.26 10.10
CA PHE A 60 -4.26 5.18 10.40
C PHE A 60 -4.77 5.87 9.12
N LEU A 61 -6.01 5.55 8.74
CA LEU A 61 -6.72 6.29 7.70
C LEU A 61 -7.23 7.64 8.23
N LYS A 62 -7.68 7.68 9.49
CA LYS A 62 -8.17 8.89 10.17
C LYS A 62 -7.66 8.95 11.62
N PRO A 63 -6.96 10.01 12.03
CA PRO A 63 -6.38 11.02 11.15
C PRO A 63 -5.31 10.40 10.25
N LEU A 64 -5.11 11.01 9.07
CA LEU A 64 -4.04 10.68 8.15
C LEU A 64 -2.71 11.26 8.68
N ASP A 65 -1.58 10.57 8.48
CA ASP A 65 -0.27 11.12 8.82
C ASP A 65 0.21 12.11 7.76
N ARG A 66 -0.24 13.35 7.87
CA ARG A 66 0.05 14.42 6.89
C ARG A 66 1.52 14.77 6.82
N GLU A 67 2.27 14.62 7.90
CA GLU A 67 3.69 14.94 7.96
C GLU A 67 4.49 13.93 7.15
N THR A 68 4.34 12.63 7.45
CA THR A 68 4.98 11.57 6.66
C THR A 68 4.50 11.61 5.20
N LEU A 69 3.22 11.90 4.94
CA LEU A 69 2.74 12.05 3.56
C LEU A 69 3.46 13.20 2.83
N ALA A 70 3.63 14.36 3.47
CA ALA A 70 4.32 15.51 2.89
C ALA A 70 5.80 15.20 2.61
N GLU A 71 6.50 14.57 3.55
CA GLU A 71 7.89 14.15 3.39
C GLU A 71 8.09 13.19 2.21
N LEU A 72 7.19 12.21 2.04
CA LEU A 72 7.29 11.25 0.96
C LEU A 72 6.91 11.85 -0.39
N ALA A 73 5.90 12.73 -0.41
CA ALA A 73 5.47 13.42 -1.62
C ALA A 73 6.54 14.38 -2.17
N ASP A 74 7.51 14.79 -1.35
CA ASP A 74 8.68 15.52 -1.79
C ASP A 74 9.69 14.58 -2.47
N GLY A 75 9.58 14.47 -3.80
CA GLY A 75 10.55 13.76 -4.64
C GLY A 75 10.27 12.29 -4.90
N HIS A 76 9.16 11.72 -4.40
CA HIS A 76 8.80 10.32 -4.68
C HIS A 76 7.41 10.18 -5.30
N ALA A 77 7.24 9.14 -6.12
CA ALA A 77 5.91 8.68 -6.52
C ALA A 77 5.24 7.91 -5.37
N LEU A 78 3.91 7.93 -5.33
CA LEU A 78 3.12 7.25 -4.30
C LEU A 78 2.18 6.22 -4.91
N VAL A 79 2.10 5.04 -4.28
CA VAL A 79 1.12 4.01 -4.63
C VAL A 79 0.31 3.66 -3.40
N THR A 80 -0.98 4.00 -3.40
CA THR A 80 -1.89 3.59 -2.32
C THR A 80 -2.46 2.22 -2.62
N VAL A 81 -2.45 1.31 -1.65
CA VAL A 81 -3.05 -0.03 -1.80
C VAL A 81 -4.05 -0.27 -0.67
N GLU A 82 -5.29 -0.58 -1.00
CA GLU A 82 -6.37 -0.79 -0.02
C GLU A 82 -7.26 -1.99 -0.37
N ASP A 83 -7.60 -2.80 0.64
CA ASP A 83 -8.70 -3.77 0.56
C ASP A 83 -10.03 -3.04 0.87
N HIS A 84 -10.35 -2.08 0.02
CA HIS A 84 -11.52 -1.21 0.11
C HIS A 84 -11.81 -0.63 -1.28
N GLN A 85 -13.02 -0.10 -1.49
CA GLN A 85 -13.33 0.58 -2.74
C GLN A 85 -12.49 1.84 -2.93
N LEU A 86 -12.08 2.08 -4.18
CA LEU A 86 -11.31 3.29 -4.53
C LEU A 86 -12.11 4.59 -4.33
N ALA A 87 -13.43 4.55 -4.49
CA ALA A 87 -14.31 5.69 -4.26
C ALA A 87 -14.45 5.95 -2.76
N GLY A 88 -14.04 7.13 -2.30
CA GLY A 88 -14.10 7.50 -0.88
C GLY A 88 -13.17 6.70 0.05
N GLY A 89 -12.27 5.90 -0.51
CA GLY A 89 -11.32 5.07 0.23
C GLY A 89 -10.06 5.80 0.69
N PHE A 90 -9.07 5.03 1.12
CA PHE A 90 -7.75 5.50 1.52
C PHE A 90 -7.04 6.29 0.43
N GLY A 91 -7.03 5.78 -0.79
CA GLY A 91 -6.41 6.49 -1.90
C GLY A 91 -7.09 7.83 -2.20
N ALA A 92 -8.40 7.94 -1.95
CA ALA A 92 -9.11 9.23 -2.07
C ALA A 92 -8.69 10.20 -0.94
N ALA A 93 -8.63 9.72 0.30
CA ALA A 93 -8.18 10.52 1.45
C ALA A 93 -6.72 11.03 1.29
N VAL A 94 -5.84 10.22 0.69
CA VAL A 94 -4.46 10.64 0.36
C VAL A 94 -4.47 11.76 -0.68
N LEU A 95 -5.27 11.64 -1.75
CA LEU A 95 -5.38 12.69 -2.76
C LEU A 95 -5.95 14.00 -2.19
N GLU A 96 -6.97 13.92 -1.33
CA GLU A 96 -7.53 15.08 -0.62
C GLU A 96 -6.47 15.78 0.24
N ALA A 97 -5.69 15.01 1.02
CA ALA A 97 -4.63 15.57 1.84
C ALA A 97 -3.50 16.20 1.01
N LEU A 98 -3.10 15.58 -0.10
CA LEU A 98 -2.10 16.14 -1.02
C LEU A 98 -2.57 17.47 -1.62
N GLU A 99 -3.84 17.57 -2.02
CA GLU A 99 -4.45 18.81 -2.51
C GLU A 99 -4.37 19.92 -1.45
N GLU A 100 -4.79 19.64 -0.22
CA GLU A 100 -4.77 20.60 0.89
C GLU A 100 -3.35 21.05 1.26
N LEU A 101 -2.35 20.18 1.05
CA LEU A 101 -0.93 20.49 1.26
C LEU A 101 -0.29 21.21 0.06
N GLY A 102 -0.99 21.33 -1.07
CA GLY A 102 -0.44 21.92 -2.30
C GLY A 102 0.62 21.07 -3.00
N LEU A 103 0.64 19.75 -2.73
CA LEU A 103 1.64 18.81 -3.26
C LEU A 103 1.05 18.01 -4.41
N ARG A 104 1.83 17.80 -5.47
CA ARG A 104 1.37 17.08 -6.69
C ARG A 104 2.36 15.99 -7.14
N PRO A 105 2.67 14.99 -6.30
CA PRO A 105 3.45 13.83 -6.74
C PRO A 105 2.65 13.00 -7.76
N GLU A 106 3.34 12.12 -8.48
CA GLU A 106 2.63 11.07 -9.23
C GLU A 106 2.01 10.07 -8.25
N VAL A 107 0.70 9.84 -8.35
CA VAL A 107 -0.05 8.94 -7.47
C VAL A 107 -0.77 7.87 -8.28
N ARG A 108 -0.58 6.60 -7.90
CA ARG A 108 -1.41 5.48 -8.37
C ARG A 108 -2.21 4.90 -7.22
N ARG A 109 -3.45 4.51 -7.50
CA ARG A 109 -4.35 3.94 -6.50
C ARG A 109 -4.77 2.54 -6.92
N LEU A 110 -4.54 1.59 -6.03
CA LEU A 110 -4.95 0.19 -6.16
C LEU A 110 -5.99 -0.11 -5.07
N GLY A 111 -7.15 -0.59 -5.49
CA GLY A 111 -8.27 -0.86 -4.60
C GLY A 111 -9.36 -1.63 -5.34
N LEU A 112 -10.45 -1.92 -4.63
CA LEU A 112 -11.59 -2.60 -5.22
C LEU A 112 -12.32 -1.66 -6.21
N PRO A 113 -12.76 -2.20 -7.37
CA PRO A 113 -13.52 -1.43 -8.34
C PRO A 113 -14.91 -1.09 -7.79
N ASP A 114 -15.55 -0.06 -8.37
CA ASP A 114 -16.92 0.34 -8.05
C ASP A 114 -17.95 -0.62 -8.69
N ARG A 115 -17.95 -1.85 -8.20
CA ARG A 115 -18.89 -2.91 -8.55
C ARG A 115 -18.90 -3.96 -7.45
N PHE A 116 -19.99 -4.73 -7.40
CA PHE A 116 -20.05 -5.88 -6.52
C PHE A 116 -18.99 -6.91 -6.90
N THR A 117 -18.41 -7.53 -5.88
CA THR A 117 -17.44 -8.61 -6.02
C THR A 117 -18.16 -9.94 -5.85
N ASP A 118 -17.94 -10.88 -6.78
CA ASP A 118 -18.52 -12.22 -6.71
C ASP A 118 -18.02 -13.00 -5.49
N GLN A 119 -18.73 -14.07 -5.08
CA GLN A 119 -18.21 -14.98 -4.07
C GLN A 119 -16.92 -15.67 -4.54
N GLY A 120 -15.93 -15.76 -3.65
CA GLY A 120 -14.67 -16.41 -3.95
C GLY A 120 -13.72 -16.40 -2.75
N LYS A 121 -12.57 -17.06 -2.93
CA LYS A 121 -11.46 -16.95 -1.98
C LYS A 121 -10.89 -15.54 -2.03
N VAL A 122 -10.59 -14.97 -0.87
CA VAL A 122 -10.08 -13.60 -0.71
C VAL A 122 -8.87 -13.34 -1.61
N GLU A 123 -7.91 -14.26 -1.66
CA GLU A 123 -6.71 -14.15 -2.47
C GLU A 123 -7.03 -14.07 -3.98
N SER A 124 -8.04 -14.80 -4.44
CA SER A 124 -8.48 -14.75 -5.83
C SER A 124 -9.15 -13.41 -6.15
N LEU A 125 -9.93 -12.87 -5.21
CA LEU A 125 -10.56 -11.57 -5.38
C LEU A 125 -9.51 -10.44 -5.41
N HIS A 126 -8.49 -10.51 -4.55
CA HIS A 126 -7.38 -9.55 -4.55
C HIS A 126 -6.57 -9.59 -5.84
N ALA A 127 -6.25 -10.79 -6.35
CA ALA A 127 -5.56 -10.94 -7.63
C ALA A 127 -6.36 -10.36 -8.79
N LYS A 128 -7.69 -10.59 -8.82
CA LYS A 128 -8.60 -10.00 -9.81
C LYS A 128 -8.69 -8.48 -9.70
N ALA A 129 -8.66 -7.95 -8.48
CA ALA A 129 -8.66 -6.51 -8.22
C ALA A 129 -7.28 -5.86 -8.46
N GLY A 130 -6.21 -6.65 -8.59
CA GLY A 130 -4.85 -6.14 -8.79
C GLY A 130 -4.22 -5.53 -7.52
N ILE A 131 -4.70 -5.91 -6.33
CA ILE A 131 -4.16 -5.43 -5.05
C ILE A 131 -3.23 -6.45 -4.38
N ASP A 132 -2.99 -7.59 -5.02
CA ASP A 132 -1.99 -8.57 -4.62
C ASP A 132 -0.57 -8.15 -5.03
N ALA A 133 0.44 -8.92 -4.60
CA ALA A 133 1.83 -8.56 -4.87
C ALA A 133 2.15 -8.48 -6.38
N ALA A 134 1.52 -9.32 -7.20
CA ALA A 134 1.67 -9.26 -8.66
C ALA A 134 1.03 -8.01 -9.28
N GLY A 135 -0.15 -7.61 -8.81
CA GLY A 135 -0.80 -6.36 -9.20
C GLY A 135 -0.01 -5.13 -8.80
N ILE A 136 0.54 -5.11 -7.58
CA ILE A 136 1.42 -4.03 -7.11
C ILE A 136 2.67 -3.94 -8.00
N ARG A 137 3.32 -5.06 -8.31
CA ARG A 137 4.49 -5.08 -9.21
C ARG A 137 4.17 -4.57 -10.62
N ARG A 138 2.98 -4.88 -11.16
CA ARG A 138 2.54 -4.29 -12.44
C ARG A 138 2.38 -2.78 -12.36
N ALA A 139 1.72 -2.27 -11.33
CA ALA A 139 1.54 -0.83 -11.13
C ALA A 139 2.88 -0.09 -11.00
N LEU A 140 3.85 -0.68 -10.30
CA LEU A 140 5.22 -0.17 -10.20
C LEU A 140 5.92 -0.14 -11.57
N ALA A 141 5.79 -1.19 -12.38
CA ALA A 141 6.35 -1.24 -13.72
C ALA A 141 5.73 -0.19 -14.66
N GLU A 142 4.42 0.04 -14.57
CA GLU A 142 3.71 1.08 -15.33
C GLU A 142 4.15 2.51 -14.96
N LEU A 143 4.63 2.70 -13.72
CA LEU A 143 5.27 3.95 -13.25
C LEU A 143 6.72 4.12 -13.74
N GLY A 144 7.28 3.16 -14.50
CA GLY A 144 8.68 3.19 -14.94
C GLY A 144 9.67 2.71 -13.88
N VAL A 145 9.19 2.26 -12.72
CA VAL A 145 10.03 1.57 -11.72
C VAL A 145 10.18 0.14 -12.20
N ASN A 146 11.16 -0.11 -13.08
CA ASN A 146 11.42 -1.42 -13.69
C ASN A 146 11.80 -2.48 -12.63
N VAL A 147 10.82 -3.00 -11.90
CA VAL A 147 10.95 -4.20 -11.07
C VAL A 147 11.34 -5.33 -12.02
N ASN A 148 12.48 -5.96 -11.77
CA ASN A 148 12.96 -7.05 -12.60
C ASN A 148 11.98 -8.22 -12.45
N VAL A 149 10.99 -8.32 -13.34
CA VAL A 149 10.04 -9.43 -13.35
C VAL A 149 10.81 -10.63 -13.92
N SER A 150 11.43 -11.41 -13.04
CA SER A 150 11.86 -12.74 -13.41
C SER A 150 10.61 -13.56 -13.73
N ALA A 151 10.34 -13.74 -15.01
CA ALA A 151 9.34 -14.69 -15.49
C ALA A 151 9.67 -16.09 -14.90
N PRO A 152 8.66 -16.88 -14.51
CA PRO A 152 8.90 -18.27 -14.15
C PRO A 152 9.51 -18.96 -15.37
N ARG A 153 10.69 -19.56 -15.18
CA ARG A 153 11.28 -20.43 -16.20
C ARG A 153 10.29 -21.55 -16.44
N ALA A 154 9.69 -21.57 -17.64
CA ALA A 154 8.97 -22.72 -18.13
C ALA A 154 9.98 -23.90 -18.20
N GLY A 155 9.71 -24.92 -17.40
CA GLY A 155 10.26 -26.27 -17.58
C GLY A 155 9.26 -27.12 -18.34
#